data_AF-A0A6N2AQB6-F1
#
_entry.id   AF-A0A6N2AQB6-F1
#
_cell.length_a   1.000
_cell.length_b   1.000
_cell.length_c   1.000
_cell.angle_alpha   90.00
_cell.angle_beta   90.00
_cell.angle_gamma   90.00
#
_symmetry.space_group_name_H-M   'P 1'
#
loop_
_entity.id
_entity.type
_entity.pdbx_description
1 polymer ?
#
loop_
_entity_poly.entity_id
_entity_poly.type
_entity_poly.pdbx_seq_one_letter_code
_entity_poly.pdbx_strand_id
1 'polypeptide(L)'
;MDNSTTACAAVNRRKIHHHRRHHQSLIPGLPDDVAQICLNQVHPSTLFSVCHSWRKLIYSPSFPPFLYLYALLLSKNQVEFACFDPISSKWHLLPPPPPDPPLRILVKHPSFISRNLPIQSVTVSGNLIVLAATADQFLPAISRPLIFNPTVKKWTHGPRLNAPRRWCAAGALGNSVYVASGVGSHYNLDVARSVIKWDLDNSSGPEFNNRAHYSARYRNERNRRWKWEEMSGLKDGKFSREAIEAIGWKGKLCMVNVKGDAAKQGIIYNVETDTWHDMPEGMLSGWRGPVAAMAEEILYMVDESKGVLRRYDEERDVWVEILEYEMLKGAEHVVADGGRVCVVVGGGGSRIVVVDVAVETPRLVVVETPVGFQVLNIHVLPRMSH
;
A
#
# COMPACT_ATOMS: atom_id res chain seq x y z
N MET A 1 -24.97 -86.60 22.04
CA MET A 1 -24.51 -86.71 20.65
C MET A 1 -25.51 -85.96 19.80
N ASP A 2 -25.00 -84.94 19.10
CA ASP A 2 -25.44 -84.46 17.78
C ASP A 2 -26.90 -83.99 17.57
N ASN A 3 -27.19 -83.08 16.66
CA ASN A 3 -26.55 -81.85 16.21
C ASN A 3 -27.71 -81.12 15.49
N SER A 4 -27.78 -79.80 15.67
CA SER A 4 -28.23 -78.78 14.70
C SER A 4 -29.32 -79.11 13.66
N THR A 5 -30.36 -78.28 13.57
CA THR A 5 -30.54 -77.23 12.53
C THR A 5 -31.92 -76.56 12.67
N THR A 6 -31.99 -75.28 13.05
CA THR A 6 -33.13 -74.42 12.68
C THR A 6 -32.65 -72.99 12.44
N ALA A 7 -32.93 -72.50 11.23
CA ALA A 7 -32.56 -71.19 10.73
C ALA A 7 -33.31 -70.05 11.44
N CYS A 8 -32.59 -68.98 11.77
CA CYS A 8 -33.19 -67.71 12.20
C CYS A 8 -32.78 -66.61 11.21
N ALA A 9 -33.79 -65.96 10.63
CA ALA A 9 -33.64 -64.95 9.59
C ALA A 9 -32.96 -63.67 10.12
N ALA A 10 -31.88 -63.25 9.45
CA ALA A 10 -31.18 -62.00 9.72
C ALA A 10 -31.86 -60.84 8.98
N VAL A 11 -32.47 -59.92 9.72
CA VAL A 11 -32.98 -58.65 9.18
C VAL A 11 -31.83 -57.66 9.04
N ASN A 12 -31.45 -57.37 7.80
CA ASN A 12 -30.44 -56.38 7.42
C ASN A 12 -30.87 -54.95 7.79
N ARG A 13 -30.33 -54.40 8.89
CA ARG A 13 -30.43 -52.97 9.20
C ARG A 13 -29.30 -52.22 8.48
N ARG A 14 -29.60 -51.70 7.29
CA ARG A 14 -28.73 -50.76 6.57
C ARG A 14 -28.47 -49.51 7.44
N LYS A 15 -27.26 -49.35 7.96
CA LYS A 15 -26.79 -48.07 8.51
C LYS A 15 -26.50 -47.12 7.34
N ILE A 16 -27.39 -46.16 7.12
CA ILE A 16 -27.13 -45.01 6.25
C ILE A 16 -26.15 -44.11 7.01
N HIS A 17 -24.90 -44.06 6.55
CA HIS A 17 -23.93 -43.07 6.99
C HIS A 17 -24.34 -41.69 6.45
N HIS A 18 -25.16 -40.96 7.21
CA HIS A 18 -25.27 -39.51 7.03
C HIS A 18 -23.99 -38.87 7.54
N HIS A 19 -23.06 -38.55 6.64
CA HIS A 19 -22.06 -37.52 6.89
C HIS A 19 -22.74 -36.15 6.95
N ARG A 20 -23.45 -35.86 8.06
CA ARG A 20 -23.74 -34.48 8.44
C ARG A 20 -22.40 -33.88 8.89
N ARG A 21 -21.71 -33.15 8.00
CA ARG A 21 -20.76 -32.13 8.45
C ARG A 21 -21.59 -31.20 9.34
N HIS A 22 -21.42 -31.29 10.66
CA HIS A 22 -21.98 -30.31 11.59
C HIS A 22 -21.44 -28.94 11.18
N HIS A 23 -22.22 -28.17 10.41
CA HIS A 23 -21.98 -26.75 10.25
C HIS A 23 -22.18 -26.12 11.61
N GLN A 24 -21.08 -25.76 12.24
CA GLN A 24 -21.09 -25.09 13.53
C GLN A 24 -21.42 -23.62 13.23
N SER A 25 -22.67 -23.22 13.49
CA SER A 25 -23.15 -21.85 13.28
C SER A 25 -22.19 -20.85 13.91
N LEU A 26 -21.90 -19.74 13.22
CA LEU A 26 -20.98 -18.71 13.72
C LEU A 26 -21.46 -18.13 15.05
N ILE A 27 -22.73 -17.72 15.12
CA ILE A 27 -23.38 -17.31 16.37
C ILE A 27 -24.63 -18.18 16.55
N PRO A 28 -24.78 -18.91 17.67
CA PRO A 28 -25.96 -19.74 17.91
C PRO A 28 -27.25 -18.94 17.79
N GLY A 29 -28.21 -19.43 17.00
CA GLY A 29 -29.52 -18.78 16.80
C GLY A 29 -29.54 -17.67 15.75
N LEU A 30 -28.41 -17.35 15.12
CA LEU A 30 -28.33 -16.43 13.98
C LEU A 30 -27.95 -17.17 12.69
N PRO A 31 -28.56 -16.79 11.55
CA PRO A 31 -28.04 -17.13 10.22
C PRO A 31 -26.58 -16.66 10.05
N ASP A 32 -25.76 -17.45 9.34
CA ASP A 32 -24.32 -17.19 9.22
C ASP A 32 -24.01 -15.86 8.50
N ASP A 33 -24.85 -15.42 7.57
CA ASP A 33 -24.75 -14.13 6.88
C ASP A 33 -24.92 -12.94 7.84
N VAL A 34 -25.94 -13.00 8.71
CA VAL A 34 -26.16 -11.97 9.74
C VAL A 34 -25.04 -12.01 10.78
N ALA A 35 -24.62 -13.22 11.19
CA ALA A 35 -23.52 -13.39 12.11
C ALA A 35 -22.21 -12.80 11.56
N GLN A 36 -21.93 -12.95 10.27
CA GLN A 36 -20.78 -12.34 9.61
C GLN A 36 -20.82 -10.82 9.68
N ILE A 37 -21.97 -10.19 9.40
CA ILE A 37 -22.12 -8.72 9.49
C ILE A 37 -21.79 -8.24 10.91
N CYS A 38 -22.27 -8.94 11.94
CA CYS A 38 -21.95 -8.62 13.33
C CYS A 38 -20.46 -8.78 13.63
N LEU A 39 -19.87 -9.93 13.24
CA LEU A 39 -18.47 -10.25 13.53
C LEU A 39 -17.48 -9.35 12.77
N ASN A 40 -17.83 -8.88 11.57
CA ASN A 40 -17.01 -7.93 10.80
C ASN A 40 -16.77 -6.60 11.53
N GLN A 41 -17.65 -6.23 12.46
CA GLN A 41 -17.51 -5.01 13.27
C GLN A 41 -16.63 -5.20 14.51
N VAL A 42 -16.30 -6.44 14.86
CA VAL A 42 -15.51 -6.77 16.05
C VAL A 42 -14.03 -6.71 15.71
N HIS A 43 -13.23 -6.17 16.64
CA HIS A 43 -11.79 -6.09 16.45
C HIS A 43 -11.17 -7.48 16.20
N PRO A 44 -10.22 -7.63 15.26
CA PRO A 44 -9.75 -8.96 14.83
C PRO A 44 -9.06 -9.76 15.94
N SER A 45 -8.40 -9.08 16.88
CA SER A 45 -7.84 -9.70 18.09
C SER A 45 -8.89 -10.42 18.94
N THR A 46 -10.07 -9.81 19.09
CA THR A 46 -11.21 -10.39 19.81
C THR A 46 -11.75 -11.58 19.04
N LEU A 47 -11.95 -11.45 17.72
CA LEU A 47 -12.41 -12.57 16.89
C LEU A 47 -11.46 -13.78 16.97
N PHE A 48 -10.15 -13.53 16.97
CA PHE A 48 -9.12 -14.57 16.97
C PHE A 48 -9.07 -15.36 18.30
N SER A 49 -9.43 -14.70 19.40
CA SER A 49 -9.33 -15.25 20.76
C SER A 49 -10.58 -16.01 21.23
N VAL A 50 -11.77 -15.70 20.69
CA VAL A 50 -13.03 -16.25 21.20
C VAL A 50 -13.23 -17.74 20.89
N CYS A 51 -13.22 -18.15 19.61
CA CYS A 51 -13.41 -19.56 19.24
C CYS A 51 -12.80 -19.94 17.89
N HIS A 52 -12.66 -21.24 17.62
CA HIS A 52 -12.11 -21.74 16.35
C HIS A 52 -12.95 -21.35 15.11
N SER A 53 -14.27 -21.26 15.23
CA SER A 53 -15.14 -20.89 14.11
C SER A 53 -14.92 -19.43 13.70
N TRP A 54 -14.85 -18.51 14.67
CA TRP A 54 -14.57 -17.10 14.42
C TRP A 54 -13.14 -16.87 13.94
N ARG A 55 -12.16 -17.60 14.49
CA ARG A 55 -10.79 -17.58 13.97
C ARG A 55 -10.73 -18.05 12.52
N LYS A 56 -11.51 -19.07 12.12
CA LYS A 56 -11.58 -19.49 10.71
C LYS A 56 -12.25 -18.44 9.83
N LEU A 57 -13.25 -17.74 10.35
CA LEU A 57 -13.93 -16.67 9.63
C LEU A 57 -12.95 -15.56 9.20
N ILE A 58 -12.04 -15.14 10.08
CA ILE A 58 -10.95 -14.17 9.79
C ILE A 58 -10.13 -14.58 8.54
N TYR A 59 -9.98 -15.88 8.28
CA TYR A 59 -9.22 -16.38 7.13
C TYR A 59 -10.09 -16.74 5.93
N SER A 60 -11.39 -16.49 6.01
CA SER A 60 -12.35 -16.73 4.93
C SER A 60 -12.31 -15.58 3.92
N PRO A 61 -12.48 -15.84 2.61
CA PRO A 61 -12.69 -14.80 1.59
C PRO A 61 -13.91 -13.90 1.86
N SER A 62 -14.85 -14.36 2.68
CA SER A 62 -16.05 -13.59 3.07
C SER A 62 -15.77 -12.55 4.15
N PHE A 63 -14.61 -12.59 4.80
CA PHE A 63 -14.21 -11.59 5.78
C PHE A 63 -13.41 -10.47 5.08
N PRO A 64 -13.64 -9.20 5.42
CA PRO A 64 -12.89 -8.09 4.84
C PRO A 64 -11.38 -8.30 4.95
N PRO A 65 -10.59 -7.99 3.90
CA PRO A 65 -9.16 -8.27 3.91
C PRO A 65 -8.47 -7.59 5.10
N PHE A 66 -7.63 -8.35 5.82
CA PHE A 66 -6.74 -7.81 6.85
C PHE A 66 -5.57 -7.12 6.19
N LEU A 67 -5.76 -5.84 5.95
CA LEU A 67 -4.73 -4.96 5.47
C LEU A 67 -3.74 -4.68 6.60
N TYR A 68 -2.47 -5.01 6.34
CA TYR A 68 -1.38 -4.70 7.25
C TYR A 68 -0.88 -3.31 6.90
N LEU A 69 -0.65 -2.49 7.93
CA LEU A 69 0.02 -1.21 7.74
C LEU A 69 1.52 -1.45 7.78
N TYR A 70 2.22 -1.01 6.76
CA TYR A 70 3.68 -0.96 6.74
C TYR A 70 4.10 0.48 6.89
N ALA A 71 5.08 0.73 7.76
CA ALA A 71 5.55 2.07 8.05
C ALA A 71 7.06 2.16 7.84
N LEU A 72 7.48 3.29 7.28
CA LEU A 72 8.85 3.77 7.36
C LEU A 72 8.94 4.59 8.64
N LEU A 73 9.85 4.22 9.53
CA LEU A 73 9.99 4.82 10.84
C LEU A 73 11.37 5.47 11.00
N LEU A 74 11.44 6.54 11.77
CA LEU A 74 12.68 7.20 12.15
C LEU A 74 12.89 7.06 13.66
N SER A 75 14.01 6.48 14.05
CA SER A 75 14.47 6.48 15.44
C SER A 75 15.96 6.78 15.50
N LYS A 76 16.39 7.71 16.35
CA LYS A 76 17.81 8.08 16.53
C LYS A 76 18.57 8.32 15.20
N ASN A 77 17.91 8.97 14.23
CA ASN A 77 18.40 9.22 12.87
C ASN A 77 18.64 7.98 11.99
N GLN A 78 18.09 6.82 12.36
CA GLN A 78 18.09 5.61 11.55
C GLN A 78 16.68 5.33 11.04
N VAL A 79 16.62 4.89 9.77
CA VAL A 79 15.39 4.48 9.12
C VAL A 79 15.16 3.01 9.39
N GLU A 80 14.03 2.70 10.00
CA GLU A 80 13.56 1.37 10.31
C GLU A 80 12.28 1.09 9.54
N PHE A 81 12.01 -0.18 9.27
CA PHE A 81 10.78 -0.59 8.60
C PHE A 81 10.00 -1.49 9.54
N ALA A 82 8.69 -1.25 9.66
CA ALA A 82 7.83 -2.05 10.52
C ALA A 82 6.50 -2.35 9.85
N CYS A 83 5.83 -3.40 10.31
CA CYS A 83 4.43 -3.67 9.99
C CYS A 83 3.58 -3.74 11.26
N PHE A 84 2.38 -3.21 11.20
CA PHE A 84 1.36 -3.39 12.22
C PHE A 84 0.48 -4.58 11.86
N ASP A 85 0.41 -5.55 12.78
CA ASP A 85 -0.48 -6.70 12.68
C ASP A 85 -1.83 -6.35 13.35
N PRO A 86 -2.93 -6.24 12.59
CA PRO A 86 -4.24 -5.89 13.13
C PRO A 86 -4.89 -7.00 13.97
N ILE A 87 -4.43 -8.25 13.87
CA ILE A 87 -4.91 -9.37 14.68
C ILE A 87 -4.29 -9.32 16.08
N SER A 88 -3.00 -9.02 16.16
CA SER A 88 -2.29 -8.95 17.45
C SER A 88 -2.28 -7.54 18.07
N SER A 89 -2.66 -6.51 17.30
CA SER A 89 -2.53 -5.10 17.63
C SER A 89 -1.09 -4.70 17.99
N LYS A 90 -0.10 -5.26 17.29
CA LYS A 90 1.32 -5.03 17.56
C LYS A 90 2.10 -4.64 16.33
N TRP A 91 3.11 -3.81 16.55
CA TRP A 91 4.14 -3.52 15.56
C TRP A 91 5.25 -4.57 15.61
N HIS A 92 5.70 -4.97 14.43
CA HIS A 92 6.82 -5.87 14.22
C HIS A 92 7.81 -5.21 13.27
N LEU A 93 9.10 -5.20 13.64
CA LEU A 93 10.15 -4.75 12.72
C LEU A 93 10.28 -5.74 11.57
N LEU A 94 10.48 -5.20 10.36
CA LEU A 94 10.85 -6.00 9.20
C LEU A 94 12.30 -6.48 9.35
N PRO A 95 12.69 -7.56 8.67
CA PRO A 95 14.11 -7.90 8.56
C PRO A 95 14.89 -6.72 7.95
N PRO A 96 16.17 -6.54 8.32
CA PRO A 96 16.97 -5.44 7.80
C PRO A 96 17.16 -5.57 6.28
N PRO A 97 17.25 -4.45 5.54
CA PRO A 97 17.67 -4.46 4.14
C PRO A 97 19.07 -5.08 3.94
N PRO A 98 19.45 -5.43 2.70
CA PRO A 98 20.78 -5.96 2.40
C PRO A 98 21.88 -5.00 2.87
N PRO A 99 22.96 -5.49 3.49
CA PRO A 99 24.00 -4.63 4.09
C PRO A 99 24.95 -4.01 3.06
N ASP A 100 25.00 -4.56 1.83
CA ASP A 100 25.87 -4.09 0.75
C ASP A 100 25.06 -3.80 -0.53
N PRO A 101 25.14 -2.57 -1.09
CA PRO A 101 25.80 -1.40 -0.52
C PRO A 101 25.10 -0.89 0.76
N PRO A 102 25.84 -0.26 1.68
CA PRO A 102 25.26 0.23 2.94
C PRO A 102 24.20 1.30 2.66
N LEU A 103 23.00 1.10 3.23
CA LEU A 103 21.90 2.05 3.12
C LEU A 103 22.13 3.27 4.01
N ARG A 104 22.59 4.37 3.43
CA ARG A 104 22.86 5.64 4.12
C ARG A 104 21.78 6.66 3.77
N ILE A 105 20.69 6.66 4.53
CA ILE A 105 19.60 7.62 4.35
C ILE A 105 19.73 8.73 5.39
N LEU A 106 19.88 9.96 4.91
CA LEU A 106 19.84 11.17 5.70
C LEU A 106 18.41 11.72 5.67
N VAL A 107 17.71 11.66 6.81
CA VAL A 107 16.35 12.21 6.97
C VAL A 107 16.38 13.61 7.58
N LYS A 108 17.31 13.89 8.50
CA LYS A 108 17.48 15.21 9.13
C LYS A 108 18.92 15.66 8.97
N HIS A 109 19.12 16.83 8.37
CA HIS A 109 20.46 17.39 8.23
C HIS A 109 20.82 18.22 9.48
N PRO A 110 22.01 18.06 10.07
CA PRO A 110 22.38 18.73 11.33
C PRO A 110 22.31 20.27 11.23
N SER A 111 22.63 20.83 10.06
CA SER A 111 22.57 22.28 9.82
C SER A 111 21.23 22.80 9.26
N PHE A 112 20.32 21.93 8.80
CA PHE A 112 19.03 22.34 8.22
C PHE A 112 17.88 21.73 9.03
N ILE A 113 17.79 22.13 10.29
CA ILE A 113 16.92 21.53 11.32
C ILE A 113 15.42 21.72 10.98
N SER A 114 15.09 22.72 10.17
CA SER A 114 13.70 23.01 9.75
C SER A 114 13.17 22.13 8.61
N ARG A 115 13.99 21.23 8.04
CA ARG A 115 13.57 20.39 6.90
C ARG A 115 13.89 18.92 7.11
N ASN A 116 12.85 18.10 6.96
CA ASN A 116 13.00 16.66 6.77
C ASN A 116 13.29 16.39 5.28
N LEU A 117 14.27 15.52 5.02
CA LEU A 117 14.60 15.02 3.70
C LEU A 117 13.73 13.79 3.42
N PRO A 118 12.93 13.80 2.36
CA PRO A 118 11.93 12.78 2.13
C PRO A 118 12.55 11.47 1.62
N ILE A 119 11.83 10.38 1.90
CA ILE A 119 12.05 9.06 1.32
C ILE A 119 10.87 8.76 0.43
N GLN A 120 11.13 8.47 -0.84
CA GLN A 120 10.09 8.04 -1.76
C GLN A 120 9.96 6.53 -1.75
N SER A 121 8.74 6.11 -1.51
CA SER A 121 8.34 4.72 -1.46
C SER A 121 6.96 4.55 -2.05
N VAL A 122 6.72 3.41 -2.69
CA VAL A 122 5.43 3.04 -3.28
C VAL A 122 5.09 1.60 -2.93
N THR A 123 3.82 1.26 -3.02
CA THR A 123 3.36 -0.12 -3.00
C THR A 123 2.88 -0.52 -4.37
N VAL A 124 3.32 -1.67 -4.87
CA VAL A 124 2.91 -2.21 -6.17
C VAL A 124 2.99 -3.73 -6.16
N SER A 125 1.97 -4.39 -6.70
CA SER A 125 1.88 -5.85 -6.79
C SER A 125 2.18 -6.58 -5.46
N GLY A 126 1.72 -6.00 -4.34
CA GLY A 126 1.93 -6.54 -2.99
C GLY A 126 3.36 -6.40 -2.45
N ASN A 127 4.23 -5.60 -3.07
CA ASN A 127 5.58 -5.32 -2.58
C ASN A 127 5.71 -3.86 -2.14
N LEU A 128 6.53 -3.63 -1.12
CA LEU A 128 6.94 -2.29 -0.71
C LEU A 128 8.24 -1.95 -1.42
N ILE A 129 8.28 -0.82 -2.12
CA ILE A 129 9.45 -0.40 -2.90
C ILE A 129 9.94 0.97 -2.43
N VAL A 130 11.22 1.06 -2.07
CA VAL A 130 11.90 2.33 -1.74
C VAL A 130 12.74 2.76 -2.94
N LEU A 131 12.44 3.92 -3.49
CA LEU A 131 12.90 4.35 -4.82
C LEU A 131 13.98 5.43 -4.77
N ALA A 132 13.81 6.42 -3.90
CA ALA A 132 14.67 7.58 -3.83
C ALA A 132 14.75 8.11 -2.40
N ALA A 133 15.94 8.54 -2.02
CA ALA A 133 16.19 9.19 -0.73
C ALA A 133 17.47 10.04 -0.85
N THR A 134 17.75 10.82 0.18
CA THR A 134 18.95 11.67 0.25
C THR A 134 19.98 11.02 1.16
N ALA A 135 21.25 11.02 0.75
CA ALA A 135 22.40 10.62 1.55
C ALA A 135 23.18 11.88 2.00
N ASP A 136 24.30 11.67 2.68
CA ASP A 136 25.24 12.72 3.01
C ASP A 136 25.66 13.51 1.76
N GLN A 137 26.03 14.78 1.97
CA GLN A 137 26.39 15.73 0.90
C GLN A 137 25.27 15.93 -0.14
N PHE A 138 24.02 15.63 0.21
CA PHE A 138 22.86 15.74 -0.68
C PHE A 138 22.99 14.89 -1.96
N LEU A 139 23.64 13.73 -1.86
CA LEU A 139 23.69 12.77 -2.96
C LEU A 139 22.43 11.88 -2.96
N PRO A 140 22.03 11.31 -4.11
CA PRO A 140 21.01 10.26 -4.14
C PRO A 140 21.47 9.03 -3.35
N ALA A 141 20.69 8.61 -2.36
CA ALA A 141 21.00 7.46 -1.51
C ALA A 141 20.72 6.11 -2.19
N ILE A 142 19.82 6.09 -3.18
CA ILE A 142 19.28 4.87 -3.77
C ILE A 142 19.58 4.86 -5.26
N SER A 143 20.44 3.94 -5.69
CA SER A 143 20.76 3.70 -7.11
C SER A 143 20.06 2.46 -7.68
N ARG A 144 19.60 1.57 -6.81
CA ARG A 144 18.76 0.41 -7.11
C ARG A 144 17.62 0.40 -6.10
N PRO A 145 16.35 0.38 -6.53
CA PRO A 145 15.23 0.32 -5.60
C PRO A 145 15.36 -0.86 -4.64
N LEU A 146 14.94 -0.67 -3.39
CA LEU A 146 14.81 -1.75 -2.42
C LEU A 146 13.39 -2.28 -2.47
N ILE A 147 13.23 -3.60 -2.63
CA ILE A 147 11.94 -4.25 -2.75
C ILE A 147 11.79 -5.19 -1.56
N PHE A 148 10.81 -4.93 -0.70
CA PHE A 148 10.39 -5.86 0.33
C PHE A 148 9.17 -6.64 -0.13
N ASN A 149 9.27 -7.96 -0.10
CA ASN A 149 8.16 -8.86 -0.37
C ASN A 149 7.62 -9.44 0.95
N PRO A 150 6.39 -9.09 1.37
CA PRO A 150 5.75 -9.61 2.58
C PRO A 150 5.55 -11.13 2.62
N THR A 151 5.34 -11.76 1.46
CA THR A 151 5.06 -13.20 1.37
C THR A 151 6.30 -14.03 1.65
N VAL A 152 7.48 -13.57 1.23
CA VAL A 152 8.77 -14.26 1.50
C VAL A 152 9.60 -13.60 2.60
N LYS A 153 9.14 -12.47 3.16
CA LYS A 153 9.84 -11.68 4.20
C LYS A 153 11.27 -11.32 3.81
N LYS A 154 11.49 -10.94 2.56
CA LYS A 154 12.85 -10.73 2.04
C LYS A 154 12.95 -9.43 1.28
N TRP A 155 14.07 -8.75 1.51
CA TRP A 155 14.50 -7.62 0.70
C TRP A 155 15.32 -8.07 -0.50
N THR A 156 15.08 -7.43 -1.65
CA THR A 156 15.87 -7.60 -2.88
C THR A 156 16.10 -6.26 -3.56
N HIS A 157 17.04 -6.20 -4.51
CA HIS A 157 17.36 -4.98 -5.24
C HIS A 157 16.78 -4.97 -6.64
N GLY A 158 15.97 -3.96 -6.93
CA GLY A 158 15.41 -3.61 -8.24
C GLY A 158 16.44 -3.30 -9.34
N PRO A 159 15.94 -2.96 -10.55
CA PRO A 159 16.78 -2.53 -11.66
C PRO A 159 17.54 -1.24 -11.31
N ARG A 160 18.76 -1.12 -11.82
CA ARG A 160 19.61 0.05 -11.60
C ARG A 160 19.03 1.26 -12.32
N LEU A 161 18.91 2.37 -11.59
CA LEU A 161 18.59 3.67 -12.14
C LEU A 161 19.82 4.21 -12.88
N ASN A 162 19.65 4.61 -14.14
CA ASN A 162 20.71 5.26 -14.91
C ASN A 162 21.06 6.63 -14.31
N ALA A 163 20.05 7.36 -13.85
CA ALA A 163 20.17 8.62 -13.12
C ALA A 163 19.49 8.49 -11.75
N PRO A 164 20.22 7.99 -10.72
CA PRO A 164 19.78 8.05 -9.33
C PRO A 164 19.44 9.49 -8.95
N ARG A 165 18.36 9.64 -8.18
CA ARG A 165 17.77 10.95 -7.94
C ARG A 165 17.07 11.02 -6.59
N ARG A 166 16.81 12.24 -6.15
CA ARG A 166 16.08 12.63 -4.94
C ARG A 166 15.07 13.72 -5.31
N TRP A 167 14.07 13.94 -4.46
CA TRP A 167 13.02 14.95 -4.71
C TRP A 167 12.34 14.78 -6.07
N CYS A 168 12.18 13.54 -6.53
CA CYS A 168 11.41 13.22 -7.71
C CYS A 168 9.93 13.08 -7.36
N ALA A 169 9.08 12.88 -8.36
CA ALA A 169 7.77 12.30 -8.18
C ALA A 169 7.87 10.78 -8.30
N ALA A 170 7.13 10.07 -7.47
CA ALA A 170 7.07 8.61 -7.50
C ALA A 170 5.64 8.12 -7.29
N GLY A 171 5.24 7.12 -8.06
CA GLY A 171 3.90 6.55 -8.02
C GLY A 171 3.85 5.12 -8.52
N ALA A 172 2.72 4.47 -8.28
CA ALA A 172 2.40 3.16 -8.83
C ALA A 172 1.06 3.23 -9.56
N LEU A 173 0.95 2.46 -10.62
CA LEU A 173 -0.30 2.26 -11.34
C LEU A 173 -0.25 0.89 -12.03
N GLY A 174 -1.28 0.07 -11.81
CA GLY A 174 -1.28 -1.34 -12.16
C GLY A 174 -0.09 -2.06 -11.52
N ASN A 175 0.65 -2.81 -12.33
CA ASN A 175 1.87 -3.52 -11.89
C ASN A 175 3.16 -2.74 -12.20
N SER A 176 3.07 -1.42 -12.38
CA SER A 176 4.21 -0.58 -12.76
C SER A 176 4.52 0.50 -11.75
N VAL A 177 5.81 0.78 -11.60
CA VAL A 177 6.34 1.92 -10.85
C VAL A 177 6.73 3.02 -11.82
N TYR A 178 6.46 4.26 -11.43
CA TYR A 178 6.85 5.44 -12.17
C TYR A 178 7.71 6.34 -11.31
N VAL A 179 8.78 6.87 -11.90
CA VAL A 179 9.62 7.91 -11.30
C VAL A 179 9.76 9.03 -12.31
N ALA A 180 9.42 10.25 -11.91
CA ALA A 180 9.49 11.42 -12.77
C ALA A 180 10.27 12.55 -12.10
N SER A 181 10.93 13.40 -12.87
CA SER A 181 11.60 14.59 -12.36
C SER A 181 12.70 14.28 -11.33
N GLY A 182 13.03 15.25 -10.47
CA GLY A 182 14.00 15.12 -9.38
C GLY A 182 15.41 15.60 -9.72
N VAL A 183 16.29 15.48 -8.73
CA VAL A 183 17.65 16.00 -8.76
C VAL A 183 18.64 14.86 -8.52
N GLY A 184 19.72 14.80 -9.30
CA GLY A 184 20.80 13.85 -9.08
C GLY A 184 21.79 14.34 -8.02
N SER A 185 23.09 14.05 -8.23
CA SER A 185 24.17 14.71 -7.47
C SER A 185 24.20 16.22 -7.73
N HIS A 186 23.87 16.62 -8.95
CA HIS A 186 23.68 18.01 -9.37
C HIS A 186 22.33 18.16 -10.07
N TYR A 187 21.87 19.40 -10.16
CA TYR A 187 20.69 19.71 -10.97
C TYR A 187 21.02 19.51 -12.45
N ASN A 188 20.18 18.74 -13.13
CA ASN A 188 20.25 18.51 -14.57
C ASN A 188 18.82 18.57 -15.11
N LEU A 189 18.61 19.41 -16.14
CA LEU A 189 17.28 19.66 -16.68
C LEU A 189 16.69 18.43 -17.38
N ASP A 190 17.51 17.60 -18.02
CA ASP A 190 17.06 16.37 -18.69
C ASP A 190 16.54 15.36 -17.66
N VAL A 191 17.24 15.20 -16.54
CA VAL A 191 16.78 14.39 -15.38
C VAL A 191 15.50 14.97 -14.79
N ALA A 192 15.45 16.29 -14.60
CA ALA A 192 14.29 17.00 -14.06
C ALA A 192 13.04 16.89 -14.96
N ARG A 193 13.22 16.62 -16.27
CA ARG A 193 12.13 16.39 -17.22
C ARG A 193 11.87 14.92 -17.49
N SER A 194 12.83 14.03 -17.27
CA SER A 194 12.69 12.61 -17.59
C SER A 194 11.61 11.94 -16.73
N VAL A 195 10.95 10.96 -17.33
CA VAL A 195 9.99 10.07 -16.69
C VAL A 195 10.40 8.66 -17.05
N ILE A 196 10.48 7.78 -16.06
CA ILE A 196 10.85 6.38 -16.24
C ILE A 196 9.80 5.47 -15.60
N LYS A 197 9.52 4.36 -16.28
CA LYS A 197 8.58 3.33 -15.85
C LYS A 197 9.34 2.02 -15.62
N TRP A 198 8.94 1.25 -14.62
CA TRP A 198 9.38 -0.13 -14.47
C TRP A 198 8.18 -1.03 -14.19
N ASP A 199 7.93 -1.98 -15.09
CA ASP A 199 6.90 -3.00 -14.98
C ASP A 199 7.40 -4.22 -14.19
N LEU A 200 6.66 -4.60 -13.14
CA LEU A 200 6.99 -5.72 -12.27
C LEU A 200 6.62 -7.10 -12.86
N ASP A 201 5.70 -7.18 -13.82
CA ASP A 201 5.29 -8.46 -14.42
C ASP A 201 6.31 -8.94 -15.46
N ASN A 202 6.88 -7.99 -16.20
CA ASN A 202 8.00 -8.22 -17.11
C ASN A 202 9.28 -8.70 -16.38
N SER A 203 9.26 -8.69 -15.05
CA SER A 203 10.34 -9.18 -14.18
C SER A 203 10.15 -10.59 -13.62
N SER A 204 9.05 -11.29 -13.94
CA SER A 204 8.88 -12.71 -13.59
C SER A 204 9.85 -13.59 -14.41
N GLY A 205 10.99 -13.92 -13.80
CA GLY A 205 11.79 -15.07 -14.20
C GLY A 205 11.02 -16.38 -13.97
N PRO A 206 11.41 -17.49 -14.61
CA PRO A 206 10.59 -18.69 -14.70
C PRO A 206 10.67 -19.52 -13.42
N GLU A 207 10.04 -19.10 -12.32
CA GLU A 207 9.77 -20.01 -11.19
C GLU A 207 8.40 -19.73 -10.56
N PHE A 208 7.63 -20.81 -10.39
CA PHE A 208 6.32 -20.94 -9.74
C PHE A 208 5.07 -20.58 -10.57
N ASN A 209 4.87 -21.26 -11.69
CA ASN A 209 3.50 -21.64 -12.06
C ASN A 209 3.46 -23.07 -12.62
N ASN A 210 3.22 -24.01 -11.70
CA ASN A 210 2.85 -25.37 -12.04
C ASN A 210 1.35 -25.41 -12.33
N ARG A 211 0.96 -25.07 -13.56
CA ARG A 211 -0.25 -25.60 -14.21
C ARG A 211 -0.11 -25.48 -15.72
N ALA A 212 0.15 -26.62 -16.33
CA ALA A 212 0.20 -26.81 -17.76
C ALA A 212 -1.10 -26.37 -18.43
N HIS A 213 -1.01 -25.58 -19.51
CA HIS A 213 -1.70 -25.84 -20.77
C HIS A 213 -0.97 -25.11 -21.91
N TYR A 214 -0.65 -25.87 -22.94
CA TYR A 214 0.26 -25.57 -24.04
C TYR A 214 -0.22 -24.43 -24.96
N SER A 215 0.66 -23.49 -25.32
CA SER A 215 0.80 -23.04 -26.70
C SER A 215 2.19 -22.43 -26.96
N ALA A 216 2.74 -22.74 -28.14
CA ALA A 216 4.12 -22.55 -28.52
C ALA A 216 4.47 -21.09 -28.84
N ARG A 217 5.22 -20.41 -27.95
CA ARG A 217 6.00 -19.19 -28.27
C ARG A 217 7.38 -19.11 -27.60
N TYR A 218 7.90 -20.23 -27.12
CA TYR A 218 9.20 -20.27 -26.44
C TYR A 218 10.36 -20.40 -27.43
N ARG A 219 10.94 -19.26 -27.83
CA ARG A 219 12.37 -19.20 -28.19
C ARG A 219 13.09 -17.87 -27.95
N ASN A 220 12.41 -16.81 -27.49
CA ASN A 220 13.05 -15.50 -27.20
C ASN A 220 12.95 -15.00 -25.74
N GLU A 221 12.63 -15.86 -24.77
CA GLU A 221 12.32 -15.43 -23.39
C GLU A 221 13.50 -15.46 -22.39
N ARG A 222 14.73 -15.73 -22.84
CA ARG A 222 15.91 -15.79 -21.95
C ARG A 222 16.49 -14.44 -21.55
N ASN A 223 15.84 -13.31 -21.87
CA ASN A 223 16.40 -11.98 -21.61
C ASN A 223 15.39 -10.91 -21.16
N ARG A 224 14.31 -11.30 -20.46
CA ARG A 224 13.46 -10.33 -19.74
C ARG A 224 14.16 -9.86 -18.45
N ARG A 225 15.22 -9.07 -18.62
CA ARG A 225 15.93 -8.40 -17.52
C ARG A 225 15.09 -7.22 -17.03
N TRP A 226 15.05 -7.03 -15.72
CA TRP A 226 14.46 -5.86 -15.08
C TRP A 226 15.05 -4.60 -15.75
N LYS A 227 14.20 -3.76 -16.33
CA LYS A 227 14.64 -2.58 -17.08
C LYS A 227 13.68 -1.42 -16.85
N TRP A 228 14.26 -0.24 -16.74
CA TRP A 228 13.54 1.03 -16.80
C TRP A 228 13.25 1.38 -18.27
N GLU A 229 12.01 1.71 -18.54
CA GLU A 229 11.51 2.24 -19.80
C GLU A 229 11.42 3.76 -19.70
N GLU A 230 11.86 4.47 -20.73
CA GLU A 230 11.72 5.93 -20.81
C GLU A 230 10.32 6.26 -21.35
N MET A 231 9.70 7.25 -20.72
CA MET A 231 8.37 7.75 -21.07
C MET A 231 8.47 9.20 -21.55
N SER A 232 7.38 9.74 -22.07
CA SER A 232 7.29 11.15 -22.45
C SER A 232 7.57 12.06 -21.26
N GLY A 233 8.59 12.92 -21.42
CA GLY A 233 9.07 13.78 -20.36
C GLY A 233 8.15 14.95 -20.03
N LEU A 234 8.35 15.52 -18.85
CA LEU A 234 7.73 16.76 -18.41
C LEU A 234 8.17 17.96 -19.26
N LYS A 235 7.29 18.97 -19.32
CA LYS A 235 7.57 20.23 -20.02
C LYS A 235 8.75 20.98 -19.41
N ASP A 236 8.85 21.01 -18.09
CA ASP A 236 9.88 21.74 -17.34
C ASP A 236 10.26 20.99 -16.04
N GLY A 237 11.22 21.54 -15.28
CA GLY A 237 11.74 20.93 -14.05
C GLY A 237 11.04 21.34 -12.76
N LYS A 238 9.80 21.88 -12.80
CA LYS A 238 9.13 22.39 -11.58
C LYS A 238 8.80 21.31 -10.55
N PHE A 239 8.74 20.05 -10.96
CA PHE A 239 8.49 18.88 -10.11
C PHE A 239 9.76 18.31 -9.45
N SER A 240 10.89 19.02 -9.51
CA SER A 240 12.19 18.60 -8.92
C SER A 240 12.53 19.26 -7.57
N ARG A 241 11.59 20.01 -6.97
CA ARG A 241 11.86 20.84 -5.77
C ARG A 241 11.65 20.08 -4.46
N GLU A 242 10.72 19.14 -4.46
CA GLU A 242 10.35 18.33 -3.31
C GLU A 242 9.93 16.94 -3.77
N ALA A 243 9.83 15.98 -2.83
CA ALA A 243 9.29 14.67 -3.17
C ALA A 243 7.78 14.76 -3.35
N ILE A 244 7.32 14.25 -4.48
CA ILE A 244 5.90 14.30 -4.89
C ILE A 244 5.35 12.88 -4.97
N GLU A 245 4.14 12.68 -4.46
CA GLU A 245 3.40 11.43 -4.62
C GLU A 245 2.61 11.54 -5.93
N ALA A 246 2.90 10.64 -6.88
CA ALA A 246 2.16 10.51 -8.11
C ALA A 246 1.04 9.49 -7.89
N ILE A 247 -0.19 10.00 -7.78
CA ILE A 247 -1.34 9.18 -7.39
C ILE A 247 -1.91 8.48 -8.62
N GLY A 248 -1.88 7.15 -8.61
CA GLY A 248 -2.47 6.31 -9.64
C GLY A 248 -4.00 6.31 -9.56
N TRP A 249 -4.66 6.77 -10.61
CA TRP A 249 -6.11 6.87 -10.68
C TRP A 249 -6.61 6.70 -12.12
N LYS A 250 -7.42 5.67 -12.37
CA LYS A 250 -8.08 5.38 -13.66
C LYS A 250 -7.16 5.48 -14.88
N GLY A 251 -6.05 4.75 -14.86
CA GLY A 251 -5.10 4.77 -15.98
C GLY A 251 -4.21 6.02 -16.02
N LYS A 252 -4.29 6.91 -15.03
CA LYS A 252 -3.57 8.19 -14.99
C LYS A 252 -2.72 8.32 -13.73
N LEU A 253 -1.70 9.17 -13.78
CA LEU A 253 -0.92 9.59 -12.62
C LEU A 253 -1.15 11.08 -12.38
N CYS A 254 -1.77 11.41 -11.25
CA CYS A 254 -2.04 12.78 -10.83
C CYS A 254 -0.90 13.29 -9.93
N MET A 255 -0.36 14.47 -10.22
CA MET A 255 0.73 15.07 -9.44
C MET A 255 0.48 16.55 -9.18
N VAL A 256 0.80 16.98 -7.97
CA VAL A 256 0.86 18.40 -7.58
C VAL A 256 2.27 18.75 -7.12
N ASN A 257 2.77 19.93 -7.49
CA ASN A 257 4.17 20.30 -7.29
C ASN A 257 4.52 20.82 -5.89
N VAL A 258 3.51 21.16 -5.07
CA VAL A 258 3.69 21.74 -3.74
C VAL A 258 2.69 21.13 -2.78
N LYS A 259 3.16 20.75 -1.58
CA LYS A 259 2.31 20.27 -0.47
C LYS A 259 1.54 21.41 0.23
N GLY A 260 0.44 21.06 0.88
CA GLY A 260 -0.38 21.98 1.65
C GLY A 260 -1.19 22.99 0.83
N ASP A 261 -1.51 24.16 1.43
CA ASP A 261 -2.43 25.16 0.88
C ASP A 261 -1.77 26.23 -0.02
N ALA A 262 -0.49 26.08 -0.35
CA ALA A 262 0.18 27.03 -1.25
C ALA A 262 -0.38 26.97 -2.68
N ALA A 263 -0.20 28.04 -3.46
CA ALA A 263 -0.53 28.03 -4.88
C ALA A 263 0.28 26.93 -5.59
N LYS A 264 -0.41 25.95 -6.18
CA LYS A 264 0.19 24.76 -6.77
C LYS A 264 -0.18 24.60 -8.24
N GLN A 265 0.63 23.84 -8.95
CA GLN A 265 0.40 23.39 -10.32
C GLN A 265 0.13 21.89 -10.29
N GLY A 266 -0.97 21.48 -10.92
CA GLY A 266 -1.35 20.08 -11.07
C GLY A 266 -1.18 19.65 -12.52
N ILE A 267 -0.63 18.46 -12.71
CA ILE A 267 -0.55 17.81 -14.02
C ILE A 267 -1.00 16.36 -13.90
N ILE A 268 -1.54 15.84 -15.00
CA ILE A 268 -2.01 14.47 -15.11
C ILE A 268 -1.30 13.81 -16.28
N TYR A 269 -0.71 12.65 -16.03
CA TYR A 269 -0.11 11.82 -17.06
C TYR A 269 -1.03 10.65 -17.40
N ASN A 270 -1.43 10.55 -18.65
CA ASN A 270 -2.16 9.39 -19.16
C ASN A 270 -1.15 8.31 -19.55
N VAL A 271 -1.21 7.16 -18.88
CA VAL A 271 -0.25 6.07 -19.05
C VAL A 271 -0.47 5.33 -20.37
N GLU A 272 -1.70 5.22 -20.85
CA GLU A 272 -2.02 4.50 -22.09
C GLU A 272 -1.52 5.25 -23.31
N THR A 273 -1.69 6.57 -23.33
CA THR A 273 -1.30 7.41 -24.47
C THR A 273 0.07 8.03 -24.33
N ASP A 274 0.76 7.88 -23.19
CA ASP A 274 2.06 8.49 -22.89
C ASP A 274 2.04 10.03 -23.08
N THR A 275 1.06 10.71 -22.46
CA THR A 275 0.86 12.15 -22.66
C THR A 275 0.51 12.89 -21.37
N TRP A 276 0.91 14.16 -21.32
CA TRP A 276 0.66 15.08 -20.21
C TRP A 276 -0.51 16.01 -20.48
N HIS A 277 -1.34 16.23 -19.47
CA HIS A 277 -2.46 17.16 -19.50
C HIS A 277 -2.48 18.03 -18.24
N ASP A 278 -3.09 19.20 -18.34
CA ASP A 278 -3.37 20.02 -17.16
C ASP A 278 -4.43 19.32 -16.28
N MET A 279 -4.30 19.47 -14.97
CA MET A 279 -5.25 18.91 -14.02
C MET A 279 -6.58 19.69 -14.06
N PRO A 280 -7.75 19.02 -13.96
CA PRO A 280 -9.04 19.68 -13.84
C PRO A 280 -9.07 20.73 -12.71
N GLU A 281 -9.78 21.82 -12.94
CA GLU A 281 -9.78 22.98 -12.03
C GLU A 281 -10.32 22.62 -10.65
N GLY A 282 -11.39 21.84 -10.57
CA GLY A 282 -11.99 21.40 -9.32
C GLY A 282 -11.10 20.42 -8.54
N MET A 283 -10.48 19.47 -9.25
CA MET A 283 -9.47 18.58 -8.68
C MET A 283 -8.32 19.38 -8.06
N LEU A 284 -7.69 20.28 -8.82
CA LEU A 284 -6.55 21.07 -8.39
C LEU A 284 -6.90 22.04 -7.25
N SER A 285 -8.03 22.75 -7.40
CA SER A 285 -8.48 23.75 -6.44
C SER A 285 -8.97 23.15 -5.13
N GLY A 286 -9.34 21.86 -5.08
CA GLY A 286 -9.67 21.18 -3.82
C GLY A 286 -8.55 20.30 -3.25
N TRP A 287 -7.45 20.07 -3.98
CA TRP A 287 -6.29 19.32 -3.47
C TRP A 287 -5.60 20.11 -2.36
N ARG A 288 -5.90 19.83 -1.09
CA ARG A 288 -5.49 20.64 0.08
C ARG A 288 -4.64 19.89 1.12
N GLY A 289 -4.16 18.70 0.77
CA GLY A 289 -3.32 17.90 1.65
C GLY A 289 -2.93 16.57 0.97
N PRO A 290 -2.53 15.56 1.75
CA PRO A 290 -2.20 14.24 1.23
C PRO A 290 -3.42 13.56 0.58
N VAL A 291 -3.16 12.79 -0.49
CA VAL A 291 -4.16 12.09 -1.29
C VAL A 291 -3.75 10.65 -1.50
N ALA A 292 -4.73 9.74 -1.47
CA ALA A 292 -4.54 8.36 -1.88
C ALA A 292 -5.68 7.89 -2.77
N ALA A 293 -5.38 6.93 -3.64
CA ALA A 293 -6.39 6.23 -4.43
C ALA A 293 -6.69 4.87 -3.82
N MET A 294 -7.98 4.58 -3.60
CA MET A 294 -8.44 3.24 -3.26
C MET A 294 -8.69 2.46 -4.55
N ALA A 295 -8.00 1.33 -4.69
CA ALA A 295 -8.08 0.45 -5.86
C ALA A 295 -7.88 1.17 -7.20
N GLU A 296 -7.13 2.28 -7.22
CA GLU A 296 -6.92 3.14 -8.40
C GLU A 296 -8.21 3.76 -8.97
N GLU A 297 -9.34 3.71 -8.27
CA GLU A 297 -10.64 4.16 -8.79
C GLU A 297 -11.17 5.40 -8.05
N ILE A 298 -11.02 5.43 -6.72
CA ILE A 298 -11.61 6.47 -5.87
C ILE A 298 -10.50 7.22 -5.15
N LEU A 299 -10.44 8.54 -5.36
CA LEU A 299 -9.50 9.42 -4.67
C LEU A 299 -10.07 9.90 -3.34
N TYR A 300 -9.25 9.81 -2.30
CA TYR A 300 -9.50 10.36 -0.97
C TYR A 300 -8.42 11.39 -0.63
N MET A 301 -8.83 12.54 -0.12
CA MET A 301 -7.95 13.64 0.30
C MET A 301 -8.28 14.03 1.74
N VAL A 302 -7.24 14.27 2.54
CA VAL A 302 -7.41 14.86 3.86
C VAL A 302 -6.92 16.30 3.81
N ASP A 303 -7.82 17.24 4.07
CA ASP A 303 -7.48 18.65 4.21
C ASP A 303 -6.67 18.82 5.48
N GLU A 304 -5.35 19.01 5.34
CA GLU A 304 -4.42 19.03 6.47
C GLU A 304 -4.68 20.20 7.43
N SER A 305 -5.31 21.28 6.95
CA SER A 305 -5.58 22.47 7.75
C SER A 305 -6.88 22.35 8.55
N LYS A 306 -7.92 21.78 7.93
CA LYS A 306 -9.26 21.66 8.52
C LYS A 306 -9.50 20.31 9.20
N GLY A 307 -8.76 19.28 8.82
CA GLY A 307 -8.99 17.91 9.28
C GLY A 307 -10.23 17.29 8.62
N VAL A 308 -10.49 17.61 7.35
CA VAL A 308 -11.67 17.14 6.62
C VAL A 308 -11.26 16.06 5.61
N LEU A 309 -11.86 14.88 5.72
CA LEU A 309 -11.73 13.82 4.72
C LEU A 309 -12.75 14.05 3.60
N ARG A 310 -12.28 14.09 2.36
CA ARG A 310 -13.11 14.25 1.16
C ARG A 310 -12.83 13.14 0.15
N ARG A 311 -13.86 12.79 -0.63
CA ARG A 311 -13.72 11.98 -1.85
C ARG A 311 -13.87 12.85 -3.08
N TYR A 312 -13.19 12.53 -4.16
CA TYR A 312 -13.36 13.22 -5.43
C TYR A 312 -14.55 12.65 -6.21
N ASP A 313 -15.42 13.54 -6.70
CA ASP A 313 -16.51 13.27 -7.65
C ASP A 313 -16.07 13.79 -9.02
N GLU A 314 -15.73 12.87 -9.91
CA GLU A 314 -15.22 13.17 -11.26
C GLU A 314 -16.27 13.80 -12.17
N GLU A 315 -17.54 13.39 -12.06
CA GLU A 315 -18.60 13.89 -12.95
C GLU A 315 -18.86 15.38 -12.72
N ARG A 316 -18.69 15.81 -11.47
CA ARG A 316 -18.94 17.19 -11.04
C ARG A 316 -17.64 17.99 -10.90
N ASP A 317 -16.49 17.34 -11.03
CA ASP A 317 -15.16 17.90 -10.73
C ASP A 317 -15.12 18.59 -9.35
N VAL A 318 -15.56 17.89 -8.29
CA VAL A 318 -15.56 18.46 -6.92
C VAL A 318 -15.11 17.46 -5.87
N TRP A 319 -14.56 17.98 -4.77
CA TRP A 319 -14.27 17.18 -3.58
C TRP A 319 -15.45 17.22 -2.62
N VAL A 320 -16.11 16.07 -2.45
CA VAL A 320 -17.27 15.89 -1.58
C VAL A 320 -16.81 15.48 -0.18
N GLU A 321 -17.29 16.18 0.83
CA GLU A 321 -17.00 15.89 2.23
C GLU A 321 -17.59 14.55 2.68
N ILE A 322 -16.77 13.79 3.42
CA ILE A 322 -17.18 12.55 4.08
C ILE A 322 -17.34 12.78 5.57
N LEU A 323 -16.33 13.39 6.21
CA LEU A 323 -16.35 13.74 7.62
C LEU A 323 -15.32 14.84 7.93
N GLU A 324 -15.58 15.59 8.98
CA GLU A 324 -14.62 16.49 9.61
C GLU A 324 -14.26 15.97 11.00
N TYR A 325 -12.96 15.92 11.31
CA TYR A 325 -12.51 15.47 12.61
C TYR A 325 -11.18 16.12 13.00
N GLU A 326 -11.15 16.76 14.18
CA GLU A 326 -9.99 17.51 14.68
C GLU A 326 -8.70 16.69 14.68
N MET A 327 -8.81 15.37 14.92
CA MET A 327 -7.62 14.51 14.97
C MET A 327 -6.93 14.35 13.61
N LEU A 328 -7.57 14.74 12.50
CA LEU A 328 -7.01 14.69 11.14
C LEU A 328 -6.23 15.97 10.76
N LYS A 329 -6.31 17.04 11.56
CA LYS A 329 -5.50 18.24 11.32
C LYS A 329 -4.01 17.93 11.46
N GLY A 330 -3.21 18.44 10.52
CA GLY A 330 -1.78 18.12 10.39
C GLY A 330 -1.52 16.78 9.70
N ALA A 331 -2.45 16.30 8.86
CA ALA A 331 -2.23 15.11 8.04
C ALA A 331 -0.99 15.27 7.14
N GLU A 332 -0.05 14.34 7.22
CA GLU A 332 1.21 14.35 6.45
C GLU A 332 1.20 13.30 5.32
N HIS A 333 0.58 12.14 5.57
CA HIS A 333 0.50 11.02 4.64
C HIS A 333 -0.86 10.33 4.72
N VAL A 334 -1.34 9.82 3.59
CA VAL A 334 -2.60 9.07 3.50
C VAL A 334 -2.40 7.85 2.63
N VAL A 335 -3.03 6.74 3.00
CA VAL A 335 -3.19 5.55 2.16
C VAL A 335 -4.62 5.05 2.25
N ALA A 336 -5.16 4.53 1.16
CA ALA A 336 -6.55 4.06 1.09
C ALA A 336 -6.61 2.69 0.43
N ASP A 337 -7.16 1.71 1.14
CA ASP A 337 -7.39 0.36 0.61
C ASP A 337 -8.43 -0.39 1.45
N GLY A 338 -9.09 -1.40 0.86
CA GLY A 338 -10.04 -2.29 1.54
C GLY A 338 -11.12 -1.59 2.36
N GLY A 339 -11.64 -0.46 1.85
CA GLY A 339 -12.69 0.31 2.51
C GLY A 339 -12.20 1.20 3.66
N ARG A 340 -10.89 1.37 3.83
CA ARG A 340 -10.29 2.17 4.90
C ARG A 340 -9.36 3.23 4.36
N VAL A 341 -9.35 4.39 5.02
CA VAL A 341 -8.40 5.47 4.80
C VAL A 341 -7.55 5.61 6.06
N CYS A 342 -6.25 5.41 5.93
CA CYS A 342 -5.29 5.53 7.03
C CYS A 342 -4.51 6.83 6.88
N VAL A 343 -4.48 7.63 7.93
CA VAL A 343 -3.94 8.99 7.92
C VAL A 343 -2.83 9.07 8.96
N VAL A 344 -1.62 9.42 8.53
CA VAL A 344 -0.53 9.82 9.43
C VAL A 344 -0.70 11.28 9.73
N VAL A 345 -0.74 11.62 11.02
CA VAL A 345 -0.84 13.00 11.48
C VAL A 345 0.45 13.36 12.20
N GLY A 346 1.08 14.44 11.74
CA GLY A 346 2.34 14.97 12.26
C GLY A 346 2.17 15.75 13.57
N GLY A 347 3.27 15.91 14.33
CA GLY A 347 3.31 16.61 15.62
C GLY A 347 4.29 16.00 16.62
N GLY A 348 4.21 16.40 17.89
CA GLY A 348 5.06 15.91 19.01
C GLY A 348 4.93 14.41 19.36
N GLY A 349 4.34 13.62 18.44
CA GLY A 349 4.19 12.18 18.40
C GLY A 349 3.36 11.84 17.16
N SER A 350 3.91 11.09 16.20
CA SER A 350 3.15 10.66 15.03
C SER A 350 2.02 9.74 15.48
N ARG A 351 0.80 9.97 15.01
CA ARG A 351 -0.34 9.05 15.22
C ARG A 351 -0.88 8.59 13.88
N ILE A 352 -1.46 7.40 13.87
CA ILE A 352 -2.15 6.87 12.69
C ILE A 352 -3.63 6.78 13.01
N VAL A 353 -4.44 7.45 12.20
CA VAL A 353 -5.89 7.48 12.32
C VAL A 353 -6.48 6.67 11.17
N VAL A 354 -7.25 5.63 11.49
CA VAL A 354 -7.90 4.77 10.51
C VAL A 354 -9.39 5.10 10.46
N VAL A 355 -9.86 5.48 9.28
CA VAL A 355 -11.27 5.78 9.00
C VAL A 355 -11.86 4.67 8.15
N ASP A 356 -12.91 4.02 8.63
CA ASP A 356 -13.72 3.11 7.83
C ASP A 356 -14.68 3.92 6.96
N VAL A 357 -14.48 3.87 5.64
CA VAL A 357 -15.28 4.58 4.63
C VAL A 357 -16.23 3.66 3.87
N ALA A 358 -16.27 2.37 4.23
CA ALA A 358 -17.20 1.40 3.64
C ALA A 358 -18.58 1.39 4.33
N VAL A 359 -18.69 2.02 5.51
CA VAL A 359 -19.93 2.14 6.28
C VAL A 359 -20.57 3.53 6.09
N GLU A 360 -21.90 3.61 6.17
CA GLU A 360 -22.64 4.89 6.00
C GLU A 360 -22.20 5.98 6.99
N THR A 361 -21.94 5.61 8.24
CA THR A 361 -21.39 6.51 9.26
C THR A 361 -19.95 6.11 9.53
N PRO A 362 -18.96 6.85 9.02
CA PRO A 362 -17.56 6.51 9.17
C PRO A 362 -17.14 6.32 10.63
N ARG A 363 -16.39 5.25 10.90
CA ARG A 363 -15.85 4.95 12.23
C ARG A 363 -14.35 5.20 12.24
N LEU A 364 -13.86 5.78 13.34
CA LEU A 364 -12.46 6.16 13.49
C LEU A 364 -11.81 5.34 14.60
N VAL A 365 -10.63 4.80 14.30
CA VAL A 365 -9.79 4.07 15.26
C VAL A 365 -8.38 4.64 15.20
N VAL A 366 -7.80 4.89 16.37
CA VAL A 366 -6.41 5.32 16.48
C VAL A 366 -5.52 4.08 16.60
N VAL A 367 -4.51 4.01 15.74
CA VAL A 367 -3.43 3.03 15.83
C VAL A 367 -2.22 3.75 16.42
N GLU A 368 -1.89 3.37 17.65
CA GLU A 368 -0.71 3.89 18.34
C GLU A 368 0.57 3.51 17.59
N THR A 369 1.49 4.47 17.47
CA THR A 369 2.79 4.25 16.85
C THR A 369 3.80 3.72 17.87
N PRO A 370 4.86 3.01 17.45
CA PRO A 370 5.89 2.56 18.37
C PRO A 370 6.55 3.73 19.12
N VAL A 371 6.64 3.62 20.44
CA VAL A 371 7.25 4.66 21.29
C VAL A 371 8.69 4.95 20.85
N GLY A 372 9.03 6.23 20.69
CA GLY A 372 10.36 6.67 20.27
C GLY A 372 10.62 6.59 18.77
N PHE A 373 9.59 6.31 17.96
CA PHE A 373 9.64 6.37 16.51
C PHE A 373 8.76 7.50 15.97
N GLN A 374 9.27 8.20 14.95
CA GLN A 374 8.49 9.09 14.10
C GLN A 374 8.09 8.33 12.83
N VAL A 375 6.84 8.45 12.38
CA VAL A 375 6.39 7.85 11.12
C VAL A 375 6.80 8.77 9.97
N LEU A 376 7.53 8.22 8.99
CA LEU A 376 7.99 8.93 7.79
C LEU A 376 7.12 8.69 6.57
N ASN A 377 6.46 7.54 6.49
CA ASN A 377 5.49 7.18 5.46
C ASN A 377 4.73 5.91 5.90
N ILE A 378 3.57 5.67 5.33
CA ILE A 378 2.79 4.44 5.51
C ILE A 378 2.35 3.84 4.18
N HIS A 379 2.12 2.54 4.20
CA HIS A 379 1.68 1.74 3.07
C HIS A 379 0.69 0.70 3.56
N VAL A 380 -0.24 0.30 2.70
CA VAL A 380 -1.08 -0.86 2.92
C VAL A 380 -0.59 -1.99 2.01
N LEU A 381 -0.27 -3.14 2.61
CA LEU A 381 0.14 -4.32 1.85
C LEU A 381 -0.58 -5.57 2.37
N PRO A 382 -0.53 -6.68 1.60
CA PRO A 382 -0.98 -7.97 2.08
C PRO A 382 -0.31 -8.38 3.39
N ARG A 383 -1.00 -9.26 4.11
CA ARG A 383 -0.48 -9.90 5.31
C ARG A 383 0.89 -10.51 5.07
N MET A 384 1.80 -10.26 6.01
CA MET A 384 3.05 -10.99 6.08
C MET A 384 2.73 -12.46 6.37
N SER A 385 3.24 -13.39 5.56
CA SER A 385 3.09 -14.82 5.84
C SER A 385 3.64 -15.12 7.25
N HIS A 386 3.10 -16.09 8.00
CA HIS A 386 3.70 -16.46 9.29
C HIS A 386 4.71 -17.58 9.11
#